data_AF-A0AAW5GI28-F1
#
_entry.id   AF-A0AAW5GI28-F1
#
_cell.length_a   1.000
_cell.length_b   1.000
_cell.length_c   1.000
_cell.angle_alpha   90.00
_cell.angle_beta   90.00
_cell.angle_gamma   90.00
#
_symmetry.space_group_name_H-M   'P 1'
#
loop_
_entity.id
_entity.type
_entity.pdbx_description
1 polymer ?
#
loop_
_entity_poly.entity_id
_entity_poly.type
_entity_poly.pdbx_seq_one_letter_code
_entity_poly.pdbx_strand_id
1 'polypeptide(L)'
;IQGHMDMVCEKDASSNHNFLKDPIKFVVKGEMLYADKTTLGGDDGIAVAYALTVLDSKDIPHPPLEVLITTEEETGMGGAMALTDEHLQGTRLLNIDSEEEGVFLVSCAGGSNINIFFDIKKEAAKGTFLKITVGGLLGGHSGIEINKQRANSIKLLGRILYNIKQN
;
A
#
# COMPACT_ATOMS: atom_id res chain seq x y z
N ILE A 1 9.80 -14.41 -12.91
CA ILE A 1 8.55 -13.97 -12.25
C ILE A 1 8.95 -13.19 -11.01
N GLN A 2 8.28 -12.08 -10.73
CA GLN A 2 8.55 -11.29 -9.53
C GLN A 2 7.26 -10.94 -8.80
N GLY A 3 7.36 -10.98 -7.47
CA GLY A 3 6.41 -10.43 -6.52
C GLY A 3 7.14 -9.98 -5.25
N HIS A 4 6.43 -9.51 -4.23
CA HIS A 4 7.01 -9.14 -2.94
C HIS A 4 6.45 -9.97 -1.78
N MET A 5 7.22 -10.09 -0.69
CA MET A 5 6.86 -10.95 0.45
C MET A 5 6.35 -10.20 1.68
N ASP A 6 6.53 -8.89 1.73
CA ASP A 6 5.96 -8.08 2.79
C ASP A 6 4.47 -7.84 2.56
N MET A 7 3.81 -7.25 3.55
CA MET A 7 2.40 -6.89 3.47
C MET A 7 2.15 -5.66 4.33
N VAL A 8 1.16 -4.85 3.95
CA VAL A 8 0.63 -3.83 4.86
C VAL A 8 0.05 -4.48 6.12
N CYS A 9 0.53 -4.09 7.29
CA CYS A 9 0.09 -4.61 8.59
C CYS A 9 -0.99 -3.73 9.23
N GLU A 10 -2.16 -3.61 8.59
CA GLU A 10 -3.31 -2.84 9.09
C GLU A 10 -4.41 -3.75 9.64
N LYS A 11 -5.08 -3.29 10.71
CA LYS A 11 -6.11 -4.08 11.38
C LYS A 11 -7.22 -3.22 11.97
N ASP A 12 -8.39 -3.82 12.17
CA ASP A 12 -9.48 -3.14 12.84
C ASP A 12 -9.08 -2.72 14.26
N ALA A 13 -9.64 -1.61 14.75
CA ALA A 13 -9.38 -1.13 16.11
C ALA A 13 -9.73 -2.15 17.22
N SER A 14 -10.61 -3.12 16.93
CA SER A 14 -10.99 -4.18 17.86
C SER A 14 -10.15 -5.46 17.74
N SER A 15 -9.18 -5.50 16.82
CA SER A 15 -8.38 -6.68 16.51
C SER A 15 -7.16 -6.79 17.43
N ASN A 16 -7.06 -7.93 18.12
CA ASN A 16 -5.91 -8.27 18.98
C ASN A 16 -4.76 -8.95 18.22
N HIS A 17 -4.86 -9.07 16.89
CA HIS A 17 -3.85 -9.73 16.06
C HIS A 17 -2.46 -9.09 16.19
N ASN A 18 -1.42 -9.91 16.33
CA ASN A 18 -0.03 -9.50 16.35
C ASN A 18 0.69 -10.05 15.11
N PHE A 19 0.91 -9.20 14.10
CA PHE A 19 1.55 -9.57 12.83
C PHE A 19 2.95 -10.19 12.96
N LEU A 20 3.66 -9.94 14.06
CA LEU A 20 5.00 -10.54 14.27
C LEU A 20 4.95 -11.99 14.78
N LYS A 21 3.78 -12.49 15.17
CA LYS A 21 3.64 -13.79 15.87
C LYS A 21 2.46 -14.62 15.39
N ASP A 22 1.36 -13.97 15.10
CA ASP A 22 0.09 -14.62 14.81
C ASP A 22 -0.02 -14.86 13.30
N PRO A 23 -0.46 -16.05 12.85
CA PRO A 23 -0.74 -16.27 11.44
C PRO A 23 -2.00 -15.50 11.00
N ILE A 24 -2.06 -15.09 9.74
CA ILE A 24 -3.27 -14.51 9.16
C ILE A 24 -4.38 -15.56 9.14
N LYS A 25 -5.50 -15.25 9.79
CA LYS A 25 -6.66 -16.13 9.83
C LYS A 25 -7.57 -15.85 8.64
N PHE A 26 -7.58 -16.76 7.68
CA PHE A 26 -8.40 -16.66 6.49
C PHE A 26 -9.87 -16.97 6.75
N VAL A 27 -10.74 -16.22 6.06
CA VAL A 27 -12.20 -16.33 6.11
C VAL A 27 -12.72 -16.32 4.68
N VAL A 28 -13.26 -17.44 4.23
CA VAL A 28 -13.94 -17.54 2.92
C VAL A 28 -15.38 -17.08 3.07
N LYS A 29 -15.83 -16.15 2.21
CA LYS A 29 -17.23 -15.74 2.12
C LYS A 29 -17.66 -15.77 0.65
N GLY A 30 -18.44 -16.79 0.29
CA GLY A 30 -18.78 -17.04 -1.11
C GLY A 30 -17.53 -17.36 -1.91
N GLU A 31 -17.27 -16.57 -2.96
CA GLU A 31 -16.11 -16.71 -3.85
C GLU A 31 -14.90 -15.87 -3.41
N MET A 32 -15.04 -15.10 -2.33
CA MET A 32 -14.03 -14.16 -1.88
C MET A 32 -13.29 -14.67 -0.64
N LEU A 33 -11.98 -14.44 -0.60
CA LEU A 33 -11.11 -14.70 0.54
C LEU A 33 -10.88 -13.39 1.31
N TYR A 34 -10.98 -13.45 2.63
CA TYR A 34 -10.74 -12.32 3.54
C TYR A 34 -9.84 -12.75 4.69
N ALA A 35 -9.34 -11.79 5.46
CA ALA A 35 -8.74 -12.04 6.75
C ALA A 35 -9.64 -11.55 7.90
N ASP A 36 -9.55 -12.21 9.05
CA ASP A 36 -10.33 -11.89 10.25
C ASP A 36 -9.83 -10.59 10.89
N LYS A 37 -10.50 -9.47 10.58
CA LYS A 37 -10.26 -8.13 11.16
C LYS A 37 -8.84 -7.60 10.97
N THR A 38 -8.21 -7.96 9.87
CA THR A 38 -6.85 -7.57 9.52
C THR A 38 -6.71 -7.54 7.99
N THR A 39 -5.64 -6.93 7.48
CA THR A 39 -5.23 -7.06 6.07
C THR A 39 -4.97 -8.53 5.72
N LEU A 40 -5.28 -8.90 4.49
CA LEU A 40 -5.16 -10.28 4.01
C LEU A 40 -3.74 -10.66 3.59
N GLY A 41 -2.96 -9.69 3.07
CA GLY A 41 -1.71 -9.98 2.36
C GLY A 41 -1.95 -10.66 1.01
N GLY A 42 -3.06 -10.30 0.33
CA GLY A 42 -3.32 -10.76 -1.03
C GLY A 42 -2.29 -10.17 -2.00
N ASP A 43 -2.10 -8.86 -1.89
CA ASP A 43 -0.92 -8.12 -2.35
C ASP A 43 0.25 -8.36 -1.36
N ASP A 44 1.37 -8.98 -1.75
CA ASP A 44 1.57 -9.77 -2.98
C ASP A 44 1.77 -11.27 -2.71
N GLY A 45 1.13 -11.74 -1.62
CA GLY A 45 1.13 -13.14 -1.23
C GLY A 45 0.59 -14.07 -2.31
N ILE A 46 -0.32 -13.60 -3.18
CA ILE A 46 -0.84 -14.38 -4.32
C ILE A 46 0.24 -14.58 -5.39
N ALA A 47 1.03 -13.57 -5.76
CA ALA A 47 2.12 -13.77 -6.71
C ALA A 47 3.17 -14.73 -6.18
N VAL A 48 3.53 -14.61 -4.89
CA VAL A 48 4.48 -15.53 -4.26
C VAL A 48 3.95 -16.96 -4.32
N ALA A 49 2.66 -17.17 -4.02
CA ALA A 49 2.02 -18.47 -4.14
C ALA A 49 2.03 -19.01 -5.58
N TYR A 50 1.74 -18.18 -6.58
CA TYR A 50 1.82 -18.57 -7.99
C TYR A 50 3.23 -18.95 -8.42
N ALA A 51 4.22 -18.15 -8.05
CA ALA A 51 5.62 -18.41 -8.38
C ALA A 51 6.08 -19.76 -7.78
N LEU A 52 5.75 -20.01 -6.50
CA LEU A 52 6.06 -21.28 -5.84
C LEU A 52 5.32 -22.46 -6.48
N THR A 53 4.07 -22.28 -6.90
CA THR A 53 3.29 -23.31 -7.59
C THR A 53 3.91 -23.71 -8.92
N VAL A 54 4.37 -22.73 -9.71
CA VAL A 54 5.07 -23.01 -10.98
C VAL A 54 6.40 -23.72 -10.74
N LEU A 55 7.13 -23.35 -9.69
CA LEU A 55 8.39 -24.02 -9.32
C LEU A 55 8.20 -25.48 -8.86
N ASP A 56 7.11 -25.79 -8.17
CA ASP A 56 6.81 -27.15 -7.68
C ASP A 56 6.16 -28.05 -8.76
N SER A 57 5.53 -27.44 -9.77
CA SER A 57 4.84 -28.16 -10.83
C SER A 57 5.79 -29.01 -11.69
N LYS A 58 5.28 -30.17 -12.12
CA LYS A 58 5.98 -31.09 -13.05
C LYS A 58 5.34 -31.13 -14.44
N ASP A 59 4.24 -30.42 -14.60
CA ASP A 59 3.31 -30.54 -15.72
C ASP A 59 2.97 -29.19 -16.36
N ILE A 60 3.40 -28.07 -15.78
CA ILE A 60 3.34 -26.74 -16.39
C ILE A 60 4.59 -26.52 -17.25
N PRO A 61 4.47 -26.43 -18.59
CA PRO A 61 5.61 -26.13 -19.44
C PRO A 61 6.07 -24.68 -19.25
N HIS A 62 7.37 -24.49 -19.00
CA HIS A 62 7.97 -23.17 -18.89
C HIS A 62 9.41 -23.15 -19.44
N PRO A 63 9.92 -21.99 -19.91
CA PRO A 63 11.35 -21.82 -20.18
C PRO A 63 12.16 -21.82 -18.86
N PRO A 64 13.51 -21.76 -18.89
CA PRO A 64 14.28 -21.52 -17.68
C PRO A 64 13.70 -20.33 -16.89
N LEU A 65 13.44 -20.55 -15.61
CA LEU A 65 12.68 -19.62 -14.77
C LEU A 65 13.55 -19.14 -13.63
N GLU A 66 13.57 -17.82 -13.45
CA GLU A 66 14.05 -17.16 -12.23
C GLU A 66 12.84 -16.57 -11.50
N VAL A 67 12.81 -16.75 -10.18
CA VAL A 67 11.80 -16.19 -9.29
C VAL A 67 12.50 -15.19 -8.35
N LEU A 68 12.08 -13.93 -8.42
CA LEU A 68 12.55 -12.85 -7.57
C LEU A 68 11.44 -12.52 -6.57
N ILE A 69 11.75 -12.58 -5.28
CA ILE A 69 10.83 -12.18 -4.22
C ILE A 69 11.50 -11.04 -3.47
N THR A 70 10.96 -9.83 -3.62
CA THR A 70 11.51 -8.61 -3.01
C THR A 70 10.93 -8.35 -1.62
N THR A 71 11.62 -7.52 -0.86
CA THR A 71 11.21 -7.07 0.49
C THR A 71 11.01 -5.55 0.52
N GLU A 72 10.19 -5.10 1.47
CA GLU A 72 9.93 -3.70 1.80
C GLU A 72 9.25 -2.91 0.66
N GLU A 73 8.43 -3.54 -0.18
CA GLU A 73 7.67 -2.86 -1.24
C GLU A 73 6.78 -1.76 -0.62
N GLU A 74 6.02 -2.13 0.41
CA GLU A 74 4.90 -1.36 0.98
C GLU A 74 5.33 -0.10 1.73
N THR A 75 6.64 0.10 1.86
CA THR A 75 7.22 1.18 2.66
C THR A 75 8.24 1.99 1.88
N GLY A 76 9.23 1.34 1.26
CA GLY A 76 10.39 2.04 0.69
C GLY A 76 11.03 1.37 -0.52
N MET A 77 10.49 0.24 -0.98
CA MET A 77 11.00 -0.59 -2.07
C MET A 77 12.47 -1.03 -1.88
N GLY A 78 12.90 -1.24 -0.63
CA GLY A 78 14.31 -1.48 -0.29
C GLY A 78 14.93 -2.68 -1.00
N GLY A 79 14.20 -3.79 -1.11
CA GLY A 79 14.65 -4.99 -1.82
C GLY A 79 14.78 -4.78 -3.33
N ALA A 80 13.84 -4.03 -3.94
CA ALA A 80 13.91 -3.68 -5.36
C ALA A 80 15.10 -2.74 -5.65
N MET A 81 15.37 -1.79 -4.76
CA MET A 81 16.51 -0.87 -4.89
C MET A 81 17.88 -1.55 -4.74
N ALA A 82 17.95 -2.65 -4.00
CA ALA A 82 19.18 -3.42 -3.80
C ALA A 82 19.52 -4.35 -4.98
N LEU A 83 18.59 -4.55 -5.91
CA LEU A 83 18.78 -5.45 -7.04
C LEU A 83 19.81 -4.87 -8.03
N THR A 84 20.87 -5.64 -8.27
CA THR A 84 21.87 -5.41 -9.33
C THR A 84 21.78 -6.47 -10.43
N ASP A 85 22.47 -6.23 -11.54
CA ASP A 85 22.59 -7.11 -12.72
C ASP A 85 23.29 -8.46 -12.43
N GLU A 86 23.97 -8.59 -11.29
CA GLU A 86 24.60 -9.84 -10.87
C GLU A 86 23.60 -10.90 -10.38
N HIS A 87 22.38 -10.50 -9.99
CA HIS A 87 21.42 -11.40 -9.35
C HIS A 87 20.58 -12.22 -10.33
N LEU A 88 20.35 -11.71 -11.54
CA LEU A 88 19.40 -12.28 -12.50
C LEU A 88 19.96 -12.25 -13.91
N GLN A 89 19.71 -13.31 -14.67
CA GLN A 89 20.10 -13.42 -16.09
C GLN A 89 18.91 -13.29 -17.05
N GLY A 90 17.69 -13.31 -16.51
CA GLY A 90 16.45 -13.24 -17.24
C GLY A 90 16.35 -11.97 -18.09
N THR A 91 15.86 -12.14 -19.32
CA THR A 91 15.68 -11.03 -20.27
C THR A 91 14.24 -10.50 -20.29
N ARG A 92 13.35 -11.10 -19.50
CA ARG A 92 11.93 -10.76 -19.42
C ARG A 92 11.47 -10.84 -17.96
N LEU A 93 10.81 -9.79 -17.51
CA LEU A 93 10.21 -9.73 -16.19
C LEU A 93 8.68 -9.79 -16.33
N LEU A 94 8.07 -10.67 -15.55
CA LEU A 94 6.64 -10.65 -15.28
C LEU A 94 6.49 -10.34 -13.79
N ASN A 95 6.15 -9.09 -13.48
CA ASN A 95 5.70 -8.66 -12.17
C ASN A 95 4.21 -9.01 -12.05
N ILE A 96 3.80 -9.54 -10.90
CA ILE A 96 2.42 -10.00 -10.64
C ILE A 96 1.82 -9.18 -9.49
N ASP A 97 2.12 -7.89 -9.48
CA ASP A 97 1.77 -6.96 -8.39
C ASP A 97 0.65 -5.99 -8.86
N SER A 98 -0.25 -6.51 -9.69
CA SER A 98 -1.40 -5.78 -10.21
C SER A 98 -2.68 -6.42 -9.70
N GLU A 99 -3.54 -5.60 -9.10
CA GLU A 99 -4.73 -6.07 -8.40
C GLU A 99 -5.98 -6.22 -9.29
N GLU A 100 -5.89 -5.88 -10.59
CA GLU A 100 -7.05 -5.87 -11.50
C GLU A 100 -6.91 -6.93 -12.60
N GLU A 101 -7.74 -7.96 -12.52
CA GLU A 101 -7.78 -9.06 -13.50
C GLU A 101 -8.07 -8.55 -14.91
N GLY A 102 -7.35 -9.10 -15.90
CA GLY A 102 -7.50 -8.71 -17.31
C GLY A 102 -6.87 -7.37 -17.67
N VAL A 103 -6.20 -6.70 -16.72
CA VAL A 103 -5.43 -5.48 -16.97
C VAL A 103 -3.94 -5.79 -16.95
N PHE A 104 -3.24 -5.40 -18.01
CA PHE A 104 -1.79 -5.54 -18.09
C PHE A 104 -1.12 -4.16 -17.99
N LEU A 105 -0.43 -3.92 -16.87
CA LEU A 105 0.31 -2.67 -16.65
C LEU A 105 1.67 -2.72 -17.34
N VAL A 106 1.99 -1.66 -18.07
CA VAL A 106 3.28 -1.52 -18.79
C VAL A 106 4.20 -0.48 -18.15
N SER A 107 3.69 0.29 -17.19
CA SER A 107 4.41 1.34 -16.48
C SER A 107 3.68 1.78 -15.22
N CYS A 108 4.40 2.48 -14.34
CA CYS A 108 3.87 3.13 -13.15
C CYS A 108 4.43 4.56 -13.02
N ALA A 109 3.87 5.34 -12.10
CA ALA A 109 4.42 6.64 -11.71
C ALA A 109 5.55 6.45 -10.68
N GLY A 110 6.55 7.34 -10.70
CA GLY A 110 7.53 7.42 -9.62
C GLY A 110 6.97 8.06 -8.35
N GLY A 111 7.68 7.93 -7.22
CA GLY A 111 7.30 8.50 -5.92
C GLY A 111 8.41 9.36 -5.30
N SER A 112 8.01 10.33 -4.46
CA SER A 112 8.93 11.11 -3.64
C SER A 112 8.21 11.66 -2.41
N ASN A 113 8.88 11.62 -1.26
CA ASN A 113 8.35 12.16 -0.01
C ASN A 113 8.84 13.58 0.22
N ILE A 114 7.91 14.52 0.44
CA ILE A 114 8.21 15.91 0.77
C ILE A 114 7.72 16.19 2.19
N ASN A 115 8.66 16.50 3.08
CA ASN A 115 8.37 16.86 4.47
C ASN A 115 8.55 18.37 4.68
N ILE A 116 7.51 19.04 5.18
CA ILE A 116 7.51 20.49 5.43
C ILE A 116 7.34 20.74 6.93
N PHE A 117 8.27 21.47 7.53
CA PHE A 117 8.26 21.82 8.95
C PHE A 117 8.06 23.33 9.12
N PHE A 118 7.33 23.71 10.16
CA PHE A 118 7.08 25.11 10.52
C PHE A 118 7.62 25.39 11.91
N ASP A 119 8.41 26.46 12.05
CA ASP A 119 8.83 26.98 13.36
C ASP A 119 7.67 27.75 14.00
N ILE A 120 6.94 27.07 14.89
CA ILE A 120 5.76 27.63 15.55
C ILE A 120 6.17 28.29 16.86
N LYS A 121 5.95 29.61 16.96
CA LYS A 121 5.98 30.33 18.25
C LYS A 121 4.59 30.29 18.88
N LYS A 122 4.54 29.94 20.18
CA LYS A 122 3.29 29.87 20.96
C LYS A 122 3.24 31.03 21.94
N GLU A 123 2.03 31.53 22.19
CA GLU A 123 1.77 32.54 23.21
C GLU A 123 0.54 32.14 24.06
N ALA A 124 0.37 32.79 25.20
CA ALA A 124 -0.78 32.55 26.06
C ALA A 124 -2.05 33.15 25.44
N ALA A 125 -3.03 32.31 25.13
CA ALA A 125 -4.32 32.75 24.61
C ALA A 125 -5.37 32.86 25.74
N LYS A 126 -6.25 33.86 25.65
CA LYS A 126 -7.41 34.05 26.54
C LYS A 126 -8.68 34.13 25.71
N GLY A 127 -9.79 33.64 26.23
CA GLY A 127 -11.11 33.70 25.58
C GLY A 127 -11.74 32.32 25.37
N THR A 128 -12.73 32.26 24.48
CA THR A 128 -13.45 31.03 24.14
C THR A 128 -12.73 30.31 23.00
N PHE A 129 -12.48 29.02 23.19
CA PHE A 129 -11.85 28.17 22.18
C PHE A 129 -12.89 27.30 21.48
N LEU A 130 -12.72 27.12 20.17
CA LEU A 130 -13.56 26.26 19.35
C LEU A 130 -12.71 25.18 18.69
N LYS A 131 -13.23 23.95 18.67
CA LYS A 131 -12.66 22.84 17.91
C LYS A 131 -13.42 22.69 16.61
N ILE A 132 -12.71 22.85 15.49
CA ILE A 132 -13.24 22.58 14.16
C ILE A 132 -12.73 21.21 13.72
N THR A 133 -13.62 20.36 13.24
CA THR A 133 -13.26 19.03 12.71
C THR A 133 -13.86 18.86 11.33
N VAL A 134 -13.05 18.41 10.37
CA VAL A 134 -13.48 18.07 9.02
C VAL A 134 -13.30 16.55 8.88
N GLY A 135 -14.42 15.82 8.83
CA GLY A 135 -14.45 14.36 8.72
C GLY A 135 -15.59 13.88 7.82
N GLY A 136 -15.73 12.56 7.67
CA GLY A 136 -16.76 11.97 6.80
C GLY A 136 -16.47 12.08 5.30
N LEU A 137 -15.21 12.30 4.92
CA LEU A 137 -14.77 12.32 3.54
C LEU A 137 -14.55 10.88 3.05
N LEU A 138 -14.62 10.68 1.74
CA LEU A 138 -14.45 9.36 1.12
C LEU A 138 -13.06 8.74 1.34
N GLY A 139 -12.02 9.55 1.62
CA GLY A 139 -10.64 9.06 1.71
C GLY A 139 -10.16 8.48 0.39
N GLY A 140 -9.11 7.65 0.42
CA GLY A 140 -8.64 6.90 -0.74
C GLY A 140 -7.14 6.85 -0.94
N HIS A 141 -6.71 5.98 -1.85
CA HIS A 141 -5.31 5.82 -2.23
C HIS A 141 -4.81 7.04 -3.03
N SER A 142 -3.72 7.67 -2.58
CA SER A 142 -3.27 8.97 -3.12
C SER A 142 -2.73 8.93 -4.55
N GLY A 143 -2.36 7.75 -5.07
CA GLY A 143 -1.99 7.55 -6.48
C GLY A 143 -3.21 7.26 -7.35
N ILE A 144 -3.70 6.02 -7.29
CA ILE A 144 -4.85 5.50 -8.05
C ILE A 144 -6.08 6.42 -8.02
N GLU A 145 -6.41 7.05 -6.89
CA GLU A 145 -7.67 7.78 -6.73
C GLU A 145 -7.53 9.30 -6.83
N ILE A 146 -6.35 9.83 -7.13
CA ILE A 146 -6.14 11.29 -7.23
C ILE A 146 -6.98 11.92 -8.34
N ASN A 147 -7.19 11.18 -9.43
CA ASN A 147 -8.01 11.57 -10.57
C ASN A 147 -9.50 11.67 -10.23
N LYS A 148 -9.97 11.02 -9.14
CA LYS A 148 -11.37 11.09 -8.67
C LYS A 148 -11.70 12.43 -8.02
N GLN A 149 -10.72 13.32 -7.84
CA GLN A 149 -10.89 14.66 -7.27
C GLN A 149 -11.59 14.65 -5.90
N ARG A 150 -11.32 13.61 -5.09
CA ARG A 150 -11.86 13.53 -3.74
C ARG A 150 -11.28 14.64 -2.87
N ALA A 151 -12.10 15.14 -1.95
CA ALA A 151 -11.69 16.22 -1.07
C ALA A 151 -10.68 15.75 -0.03
N ASN A 152 -9.69 16.60 0.26
CA ASN A 152 -8.67 16.39 1.28
C ASN A 152 -9.00 17.21 2.53
N SER A 153 -9.12 16.55 3.69
CA SER A 153 -9.49 17.18 4.98
C SER A 153 -8.55 18.30 5.40
N ILE A 154 -7.23 18.11 5.22
CA ILE A 154 -6.19 19.07 5.59
C ILE A 154 -6.34 20.35 4.76
N LYS A 155 -6.49 20.20 3.43
CA LYS A 155 -6.67 21.34 2.50
C LYS A 155 -7.97 22.08 2.79
N LEU A 156 -9.05 21.38 3.09
CA LEU A 156 -10.34 21.99 3.45
C LEU A 156 -10.26 22.77 4.77
N LEU A 157 -9.68 22.16 5.82
CA LEU A 157 -9.49 22.85 7.10
C LEU A 157 -8.66 24.12 6.93
N GLY A 158 -7.57 24.04 6.15
CA GLY A 158 -6.75 25.21 5.83
C GLY A 158 -7.55 26.32 5.13
N ARG A 159 -8.41 25.97 4.17
CA ARG A 159 -9.31 26.93 3.50
C ARG A 159 -10.32 27.57 4.46
N ILE A 160 -10.91 26.78 5.37
CA ILE A 160 -11.84 27.29 6.38
C ILE A 160 -11.15 28.31 7.29
N LEU A 161 -10.00 27.94 7.86
CA LEU A 161 -9.23 28.81 8.75
C LEU A 161 -8.76 30.08 8.05
N TYR A 162 -8.34 29.97 6.78
CA TYR A 162 -7.96 31.13 5.98
C TYR A 162 -9.13 32.12 5.79
N ASN A 163 -10.31 31.62 5.44
CA ASN A 163 -11.49 32.48 5.25
C ASN A 163 -11.98 33.12 6.56
N ILE A 164 -11.89 32.41 7.69
CA ILE A 164 -12.22 32.97 9.00
C ILE A 164 -11.26 34.12 9.36
N LYS A 165 -9.96 33.97 9.05
CA LYS A 165 -8.95 35.00 9.34
C LYS A 165 -9.12 36.28 8.52
N GLN A 166 -9.65 36.17 7.29
CA GLN A 166 -9.81 37.32 6.39
C GLN A 166 -11.06 38.18 6.69
N ASN A 167 -11.97 37.67 7.52
CA ASN A 167 -13.13 38.43 8.03
C ASN A 167 -12.83 38.95 9.43
#